data_AF-A0A2S2PAG1-F1
#
_entry.id   AF-A0A2S2PAG1-F1
#
_cell.length_a   1.000
_cell.length_b   1.000
_cell.length_c   1.000
_cell.angle_alpha   90.00
_cell.angle_beta   90.00
_cell.angle_gamma   90.00
#
_symmetry.space_group_name_H-M   'P 1'
#
loop_
_entity.id
_entity.type
_entity.pdbx_description
1 polymer ?
#
loop_
_entity_poly.entity_id
_entity_poly.type
_entity_poly.pdbx_seq_one_letter_code
_entity_poly.pdbx_strand_id
1 'polypeptide(L)'
;MAGYIEHLSDEMGTLSINDHWNELGLDENIRKKLKEIENDYESIFSWNIQQLTGCNQNLMSNRIEKVREKLEMIIDKEDEYNLNSKSYKESYLEIENIVKFMKSCKFDESNEQYSDAYYHIAYATHAYIALSLKIDSEKLLKNVKKINSFNCAEKAAICAVKARIFLEYPPKGNCIALKFADQAQTHNSTEPEWILVWLRAKGRVRRYYEQFAMPENDEMDAAKILASAKTNAGLLIKASKVYLEAAFVNKLKNNREESNKYYKLSYDITKKSVELAKDDIQQLYSCLLICIEYPKELLSKSMMDNLIAKLTNVRNSCVDQVLGKYYLKHEKDYEKAKMYLSRGMAAGHFSSAVQLVKVECLLQPVNKFPFVQTLNMMYDVFPSPKRRLIILSQILLYYNYYENNPKEMMRYLKMYIDQDIEDALKKRHLIFTYPLFKINGFKPKQFLNVLSIKIKELVNNNKWSSEERKIIDNTYDRFNKISKLNFYDNCDNKPYNNNRGKNESWRKQKIDLSSISKEL
;
A
#
# COMPACT_ATOMS: atom_id res chain seq x y z
N MET A 1 19.72 6.69 -34.29
CA MET A 1 20.89 6.67 -33.38
C MET A 1 21.48 8.06 -33.36
N ALA A 2 21.14 8.87 -32.37
CA ALA A 2 21.76 10.19 -32.16
C ALA A 2 23.05 9.99 -31.33
N GLY A 3 24.11 10.72 -31.69
CA GLY A 3 25.46 10.55 -31.15
C GLY A 3 25.52 10.77 -29.64
N TYR A 4 26.00 9.75 -28.92
CA TYR A 4 26.29 9.83 -27.49
C TYR A 4 27.69 10.40 -27.28
N ILE A 5 27.87 11.20 -26.22
CA ILE A 5 29.19 11.59 -25.71
C ILE A 5 29.57 10.61 -24.60
N GLU A 6 30.64 9.83 -24.79
CA GLU A 6 31.04 8.69 -23.92
C GLU A 6 31.63 9.08 -22.55
N HIS A 7 31.81 10.37 -22.24
CA HIS A 7 32.56 10.82 -21.06
C HIS A 7 31.71 11.30 -19.86
N LEU A 8 30.43 10.94 -19.77
CA LEU A 8 29.56 11.33 -18.66
C LEU A 8 29.33 10.17 -17.68
N SER A 9 29.41 10.45 -16.37
CA SER A 9 28.91 9.54 -15.32
C SER A 9 27.43 9.23 -15.60
N ASP A 10 27.10 7.95 -15.76
CA ASP A 10 25.74 7.49 -16.10
C ASP A 10 24.96 7.07 -14.83
N GLU A 11 25.55 7.25 -13.64
CA GLU A 11 24.90 6.89 -12.38
C GLU A 11 23.84 7.93 -11.99
N MET A 12 22.58 7.48 -11.93
CA MET A 12 21.51 8.27 -11.32
C MET A 12 21.74 8.33 -9.81
N GLY A 13 22.28 9.45 -9.35
CA GLY A 13 22.32 9.76 -7.94
C GLY A 13 20.92 9.99 -7.39
N THR A 14 20.84 9.97 -6.07
CA THR A 14 19.60 10.20 -5.31
C THR A 14 18.84 11.42 -5.83
N LEU A 15 17.51 11.32 -5.94
CA LEU A 15 16.54 12.34 -6.40
C LEU A 15 16.51 13.58 -5.47
N SER A 16 17.67 14.20 -5.26
CA SER A 16 17.92 15.31 -4.36
C SER A 16 18.93 16.27 -5.00
N ILE A 17 18.48 17.51 -5.14
CA ILE A 17 19.07 18.61 -5.91
C ILE A 17 20.18 19.29 -5.10
N ASN A 18 21.42 19.18 -5.60
CA ASN A 18 22.40 20.26 -5.79
C ASN A 18 23.81 19.71 -6.06
N ASP A 19 24.17 18.56 -5.48
CA ASP A 19 25.51 17.98 -5.62
C ASP A 19 25.64 17.07 -6.87
N HIS A 20 24.53 16.48 -7.32
CA HIS A 20 24.51 15.53 -8.44
C HIS A 20 24.86 16.15 -9.80
N TRP A 21 24.51 17.42 -10.04
CA TRP A 21 24.80 18.08 -11.32
C TRP A 21 26.29 18.41 -11.50
N ASN A 22 27.04 18.48 -10.39
CA ASN A 22 28.50 18.60 -10.41
C ASN A 22 29.14 17.28 -10.83
N GLU A 23 28.60 16.15 -10.39
CA GLU A 23 29.04 14.79 -10.77
C GLU A 23 28.73 14.47 -12.24
N LEU A 24 27.65 15.04 -12.79
CA LEU A 24 27.27 14.89 -14.20
C LEU A 24 28.01 15.83 -15.17
N GLY A 25 28.87 16.75 -14.71
CA GLY A 25 29.60 17.67 -15.60
C GLY A 25 28.68 18.50 -16.51
N LEU A 26 27.52 18.92 -16.00
CA LEU A 26 26.55 19.74 -16.74
C LEU A 26 26.94 21.22 -16.69
N ASP A 27 26.83 21.91 -17.83
CA ASP A 27 27.05 23.36 -17.89
C ASP A 27 25.91 24.16 -17.23
N GLU A 28 26.18 25.44 -16.93
CA GLU A 28 25.24 26.31 -16.21
C GLU A 28 23.94 26.56 -16.98
N ASN A 29 23.99 26.52 -18.32
CA ASN A 29 22.81 26.73 -19.17
C ASN A 29 21.86 25.53 -19.07
N ILE A 30 22.39 24.30 -19.13
CA ILE A 30 21.65 23.06 -18.92
C ILE A 30 21.05 23.03 -17.50
N ARG A 31 21.83 23.38 -16.47
CA ARG A 31 21.35 23.46 -15.08
C ARG A 31 20.19 24.44 -14.92
N LYS A 32 20.28 25.62 -15.56
CA LYS A 32 19.20 26.61 -15.55
C LYS A 32 17.94 26.08 -16.22
N LYS A 33 18.06 25.40 -17.36
CA LYS A 33 16.92 24.78 -18.05
C LYS A 33 16.31 23.62 -17.25
N LEU A 34 17.11 22.79 -16.56
CA LEU A 34 16.59 21.76 -15.65
C LEU A 34 15.79 22.36 -14.48
N LYS A 35 16.30 23.44 -13.88
CA LYS A 35 15.55 24.22 -12.87
C LYS A 35 14.25 24.80 -13.41
N GLU A 36 14.24 25.27 -14.66
CA GLU A 36 13.00 25.73 -15.29
C GLU A 36 12.00 24.57 -15.42
N ILE A 37 12.45 23.39 -15.87
CA ILE A 37 11.58 22.20 -15.96
C ILE A 37 11.02 21.82 -14.58
N GLU A 38 11.84 21.83 -13.54
CA GLU A 38 11.43 21.51 -12.17
C GLU A 38 10.40 22.50 -11.60
N ASN A 39 10.52 23.79 -11.93
CA ASN A 39 9.66 24.83 -11.37
C ASN A 39 8.38 25.06 -12.17
N ASP A 40 8.45 24.92 -13.49
CA ASP A 40 7.37 25.34 -14.39
C ASP A 40 6.52 24.16 -14.88
N TYR A 41 7.00 22.92 -14.78
CA TYR A 41 6.32 21.74 -15.33
C TYR A 41 6.16 20.63 -14.28
N GLU A 42 5.11 19.83 -14.44
CA GLU A 42 4.90 18.65 -13.60
C GLU A 42 5.78 17.51 -14.09
N SER A 43 6.75 17.07 -13.29
CA SER A 43 7.61 15.92 -13.58
C SER A 43 7.88 15.17 -12.28
N ILE A 44 8.31 13.91 -12.35
CA ILE A 44 8.66 13.16 -11.12
C ILE A 44 9.80 13.83 -10.32
N PHE A 45 10.65 14.60 -11.01
CA PHE A 45 11.77 15.33 -10.41
C PHE A 45 11.31 16.56 -9.65
N SER A 46 10.22 17.22 -10.08
CA SER A 46 9.67 18.39 -9.36
C SER A 46 8.95 18.02 -8.05
N TRP A 47 8.78 16.73 -7.75
CA TRP A 47 7.98 16.29 -6.61
C TRP A 47 8.78 15.96 -5.35
N ASN A 48 10.12 15.99 -5.40
CA ASN A 48 11.01 15.78 -4.25
C ASN A 48 10.67 14.52 -3.42
N ILE A 49 10.29 13.43 -4.09
CA ILE A 49 9.73 12.24 -3.43
C ILE A 49 10.67 11.70 -2.36
N GLN A 50 11.97 11.58 -2.65
CA GLN A 50 12.96 11.03 -1.72
C GLN A 50 13.10 11.91 -0.48
N GLN A 51 13.22 13.23 -0.65
CA GLN A 51 13.34 14.18 0.46
C GLN A 51 12.09 14.14 1.37
N LEU A 52 10.90 14.12 0.76
CA LEU A 52 9.64 14.17 1.50
C LEU A 52 9.30 12.86 2.22
N THR A 53 9.75 11.73 1.68
CA THR A 53 9.41 10.40 2.24
C THR A 53 10.57 9.75 3.00
N GLY A 54 11.80 10.25 2.86
CA GLY A 54 12.99 9.67 3.48
C GLY A 54 13.35 8.29 2.95
N CYS A 55 12.89 7.91 1.75
CA CYS A 55 13.02 6.55 1.25
C CYS A 55 14.45 6.25 0.79
N ASN A 56 15.13 5.36 1.51
CA ASN A 56 16.39 4.73 1.09
C ASN A 56 16.19 3.78 -0.11
N GLN A 57 17.27 3.49 -0.83
CA GLN A 57 17.35 2.58 -1.98
C GLN A 57 16.66 1.21 -1.75
N ASN A 58 16.53 0.73 -0.51
CA ASN A 58 15.91 -0.58 -0.21
C ASN A 58 14.37 -0.65 -0.38
N LEU A 59 13.68 0.46 -0.64
CA LEU A 59 12.28 0.45 -1.11
C LEU A 59 12.15 0.04 -2.58
N MET A 60 13.25 -0.03 -3.32
CA MET A 60 13.32 -0.54 -4.70
C MET A 60 12.86 -2.00 -4.78
N SER A 61 13.35 -2.86 -3.87
CA SER A 61 12.97 -4.28 -3.81
C SER A 61 11.49 -4.47 -3.47
N ASN A 62 10.95 -3.62 -2.58
CA ASN A 62 9.52 -3.62 -2.24
C ASN A 62 8.64 -3.16 -3.42
N ARG A 63 9.18 -2.34 -4.33
CA ARG A 63 8.48 -1.88 -5.53
C ARG A 63 8.50 -2.96 -6.58
N ILE A 64 9.67 -3.51 -6.93
CA ILE A 64 9.80 -4.60 -7.91
C ILE A 64 8.89 -5.79 -7.53
N GLU A 65 8.85 -6.17 -6.25
CA GLU A 65 7.94 -7.24 -5.80
C GLU A 65 6.45 -6.88 -5.88
N LYS A 66 6.06 -5.63 -5.57
CA LYS A 66 4.67 -5.17 -5.71
C LYS A 66 4.25 -5.03 -7.16
N VAL A 67 5.17 -4.65 -8.05
CA VAL A 67 4.83 -4.56 -9.47
C VAL A 67 4.74 -5.95 -10.06
N ARG A 68 5.61 -6.90 -9.69
CA ARG A 68 5.41 -8.33 -10.01
C ARG A 68 4.06 -8.88 -9.52
N GLU A 69 3.66 -8.60 -8.27
CA GLU A 69 2.34 -8.98 -7.75
C GLU A 69 1.17 -8.30 -8.50
N LYS A 70 1.35 -7.07 -9.03
CA LYS A 70 0.34 -6.36 -9.82
C LYS A 70 0.30 -6.81 -11.28
N LEU A 71 1.45 -7.12 -11.90
CA LEU A 71 1.55 -7.69 -13.24
C LEU A 71 0.85 -9.04 -13.33
N GLU A 72 0.83 -9.82 -12.25
CA GLU A 72 0.08 -11.07 -12.23
C GLU A 72 -1.44 -10.83 -12.36
N MET A 73 -1.98 -9.74 -11.79
CA MET A 73 -3.39 -9.33 -12.00
C MET A 73 -3.66 -8.74 -13.40
N ILE A 74 -2.61 -8.31 -14.11
CA ILE A 74 -2.66 -7.65 -15.42
C ILE A 74 -2.00 -8.59 -16.44
N ILE A 75 -2.66 -9.73 -16.71
CA ILE A 75 -2.46 -10.46 -17.97
C ILE A 75 -3.56 -9.91 -18.88
N ASP A 76 -3.50 -8.66 -19.33
CA ASP A 76 -2.73 -8.25 -20.50
C ASP A 76 -1.50 -7.39 -20.21
N LYS A 77 -0.38 -7.72 -20.87
CA LYS A 77 0.91 -7.02 -20.80
C LYS A 77 0.76 -5.50 -20.78
N GLU A 78 1.02 -4.88 -19.64
CA GLU A 78 1.41 -3.48 -19.56
C GLU A 78 2.64 -3.33 -18.66
N ASP A 79 3.64 -2.66 -19.21
CA ASP A 79 5.02 -2.68 -18.77
C ASP A 79 5.25 -2.05 -17.39
N GLU A 80 6.20 -2.67 -16.68
CA GLU A 80 6.68 -2.31 -15.35
C GLU A 80 7.35 -0.91 -15.34
N TYR A 81 6.95 -0.03 -14.43
CA TYR A 81 7.55 1.29 -14.23
C TYR A 81 8.64 1.22 -13.16
N ASN A 82 9.91 1.43 -13.55
CA ASN A 82 11.05 1.35 -12.63
C ASN A 82 12.15 2.40 -12.89
N LEU A 83 11.78 3.68 -12.91
CA LEU A 83 12.69 4.83 -13.08
C LEU A 83 13.75 5.05 -11.96
N ASN A 84 13.93 4.13 -11.00
CA ASN A 84 14.73 4.41 -9.79
C ASN A 84 15.99 3.54 -9.57
N SER A 85 16.37 2.63 -10.48
CA SER A 85 17.55 1.76 -10.29
C SER A 85 18.45 1.60 -11.52
N LYS A 86 18.34 2.50 -12.48
CA LYS A 86 18.96 2.35 -13.79
C LYS A 86 19.68 3.63 -14.18
N SER A 87 20.66 3.51 -15.06
CA SER A 87 21.43 4.65 -15.54
C SER A 87 20.53 5.70 -16.21
N TYR A 88 20.96 6.96 -16.33
CA TYR A 88 20.15 7.99 -17.01
C TYR A 88 19.77 7.54 -18.44
N LYS A 89 20.68 6.84 -19.13
CA LYS A 89 20.43 6.28 -20.47
C LYS A 89 19.32 5.23 -20.49
N GLU A 90 19.31 4.31 -19.53
CA GLU A 90 18.27 3.30 -19.45
C GLU A 90 16.91 3.92 -19.11
N SER A 91 16.89 4.89 -18.20
CA SER A 91 15.68 5.62 -17.83
C SER A 91 15.14 6.48 -18.97
N TYR A 92 16.03 7.02 -19.81
CA TYR A 92 15.68 7.70 -21.05
C TYR A 92 14.95 6.77 -22.02
N LEU A 93 15.47 5.56 -22.25
CA LEU A 93 14.82 4.58 -23.14
C LEU A 93 13.47 4.11 -22.58
N GLU A 94 13.39 3.90 -21.27
CA GLU A 94 12.14 3.50 -20.60
C GLU A 94 11.06 4.56 -20.74
N ILE A 95 11.35 5.83 -20.42
CA ILE A 95 10.37 6.92 -20.56
C ILE A 95 10.04 7.22 -22.02
N GLU A 96 10.99 7.05 -22.95
CA GLU A 96 10.73 7.20 -24.38
C GLU A 96 9.71 6.15 -24.87
N ASN A 97 9.86 4.90 -24.43
CA ASN A 97 8.93 3.82 -24.74
C ASN A 97 7.53 4.09 -24.17
N ILE A 98 7.45 4.59 -22.93
CA ILE A 98 6.18 5.01 -22.31
C ILE A 98 5.51 6.12 -23.12
N VAL A 99 6.27 7.16 -23.48
CA VAL A 99 5.76 8.27 -24.29
C VAL A 99 5.27 7.80 -25.65
N LYS A 100 5.97 6.85 -26.29
CA LYS A 100 5.52 6.22 -27.55
C LYS A 100 4.24 5.41 -27.35
N PHE A 101 4.19 4.58 -26.31
CA PHE A 101 3.02 3.76 -25.97
C PHE A 101 1.78 4.63 -25.72
N MET A 102 1.93 5.71 -24.95
CA MET A 102 0.85 6.64 -24.64
C MET A 102 0.22 7.29 -25.88
N LYS A 103 0.98 7.47 -26.97
CA LYS A 103 0.43 7.99 -28.24
C LYS A 103 -0.49 6.99 -28.94
N SER A 104 -0.25 5.70 -28.73
CA SER A 104 -1.01 4.61 -29.36
C SER A 104 -2.07 3.99 -28.45
N CYS A 105 -2.01 4.27 -27.14
CA CYS A 105 -2.89 3.68 -26.15
C CYS A 105 -4.28 4.32 -26.20
N LYS A 106 -5.32 3.48 -26.10
CA LYS A 106 -6.68 3.92 -25.78
C LYS A 106 -6.87 3.73 -24.28
N PHE A 107 -6.96 4.83 -23.55
CA PHE A 107 -7.31 4.77 -22.14
C PHE A 107 -8.70 4.17 -21.98
N ASP A 108 -8.87 3.30 -20.99
CA ASP A 108 -10.21 2.88 -20.56
C ASP A 108 -11.00 4.06 -19.98
N GLU A 109 -12.32 3.91 -19.86
CA GLU A 109 -13.22 4.96 -19.33
C GLU A 109 -12.78 5.47 -17.94
N SER A 110 -12.07 4.65 -17.14
CA SER A 110 -11.61 5.01 -15.79
C SER A 110 -10.32 5.83 -15.77
N ASN A 111 -9.51 5.74 -16.83
CA ASN A 111 -8.22 6.40 -16.94
C ASN A 111 -8.20 7.53 -17.98
N GLU A 112 -9.22 7.65 -18.82
CA GLU A 112 -9.34 8.71 -19.83
C GLU A 112 -9.21 10.11 -19.21
N GLN A 113 -9.80 10.33 -18.04
CA GLN A 113 -9.75 11.59 -17.29
C GLN A 113 -8.36 11.98 -16.80
N TYR A 114 -7.42 11.03 -16.80
CA TYR A 114 -6.04 11.22 -16.37
C TYR A 114 -5.07 11.34 -17.56
N SER A 115 -5.53 11.12 -18.78
CA SER A 115 -4.68 11.00 -19.99
C SER A 115 -3.79 12.23 -20.19
N ASP A 116 -4.37 13.43 -20.11
CA ASP A 116 -3.63 14.70 -20.22
C ASP A 116 -2.62 14.88 -19.08
N ALA A 117 -2.99 14.53 -17.85
CA ALA A 117 -2.09 14.60 -16.70
C ALA A 117 -0.89 13.66 -16.86
N TYR A 118 -1.14 12.41 -17.27
CA TYR A 118 -0.09 11.45 -17.58
C TYR A 118 0.80 11.94 -18.73
N TYR A 119 0.20 12.53 -19.76
CA TYR A 119 0.93 13.08 -20.90
C TYR A 119 1.88 14.19 -20.44
N HIS A 120 1.39 15.16 -19.68
CA HIS A 120 2.21 16.25 -19.18
C HIS A 120 3.36 15.76 -18.30
N ILE A 121 3.09 14.81 -17.38
CA ILE A 121 4.11 14.25 -16.49
C ILE A 121 5.17 13.47 -17.27
N ALA A 122 4.75 12.59 -18.18
CA ALA A 122 5.66 11.73 -18.93
C ALA A 122 6.59 12.54 -19.84
N TYR A 123 6.05 13.52 -20.58
CA TYR A 123 6.85 14.35 -21.48
C TYR A 123 7.79 15.30 -20.74
N ALA A 124 7.36 15.91 -19.63
CA ALA A 124 8.24 16.74 -18.83
C ALA A 124 9.36 15.92 -18.18
N THR A 125 9.04 14.72 -17.70
CA THR A 125 10.03 13.76 -17.18
C THR A 125 11.02 13.32 -18.27
N HIS A 126 10.53 13.01 -19.47
CA HIS A 126 11.37 12.68 -20.62
C HIS A 126 12.28 13.84 -21.01
N ALA A 127 11.74 15.07 -21.05
CA ALA A 127 12.52 16.26 -21.36
C ALA A 127 13.63 16.53 -20.31
N TYR A 128 13.34 16.30 -19.03
CA TYR A 128 14.33 16.43 -17.96
C TYR A 128 15.48 15.43 -18.15
N ILE A 129 15.16 14.14 -18.33
CA ILE A 129 16.16 13.07 -18.52
C ILE A 129 16.98 13.32 -19.80
N ALA A 130 16.32 13.69 -20.90
CA ALA A 130 16.98 14.02 -22.17
C ALA A 130 18.02 15.13 -21.98
N LEU A 131 17.62 16.20 -21.28
CA LEU A 131 18.46 17.35 -21.04
C LEU A 131 19.65 17.03 -20.12
N SER A 132 19.45 16.18 -19.10
CA SER A 132 20.55 15.65 -18.27
C SER A 132 21.56 14.82 -19.07
N LEU A 133 21.14 14.21 -20.17
CA LEU A 133 22.01 13.50 -21.13
C LEU A 133 22.57 14.39 -22.25
N LYS A 134 22.37 15.72 -22.17
CA LYS A 134 22.74 16.70 -23.21
C LYS A 134 22.05 16.45 -24.57
N ILE A 135 20.88 15.82 -24.56
CA ILE A 135 20.03 15.61 -25.73
C ILE A 135 19.05 16.79 -25.84
N ASP A 136 18.80 17.29 -27.06
CA ASP A 136 17.82 18.35 -27.29
C ASP A 136 16.42 17.91 -26.85
N SER A 137 15.85 18.67 -25.90
CA SER A 137 14.56 18.40 -25.28
C SER A 137 13.48 19.43 -25.63
N GLU A 138 13.79 20.46 -26.43
CA GLU A 138 12.84 21.55 -26.72
C GLU A 138 11.60 21.04 -27.47
N LYS A 139 11.78 20.06 -28.35
CA LYS A 139 10.67 19.39 -29.06
C LYS A 139 9.75 18.60 -28.14
N LEU A 140 10.26 18.09 -27.01
CA LEU A 140 9.47 17.33 -26.04
C LEU A 140 8.55 18.24 -25.21
N LEU A 141 8.99 19.47 -24.94
CA LEU A 141 8.22 20.43 -24.13
C LEU A 141 7.20 21.24 -24.94
N LYS A 142 7.29 21.28 -26.27
CA LYS A 142 6.46 22.13 -27.15
C LYS A 142 4.95 22.04 -26.89
N ASN A 143 4.46 20.86 -26.50
CA ASN A 143 3.04 20.59 -26.24
C ASN A 143 2.74 20.31 -24.76
N VAL A 144 3.68 20.58 -23.86
CA VAL A 144 3.49 20.41 -22.41
C VAL A 144 3.07 21.76 -21.83
N LYS A 145 1.96 21.78 -21.09
CA LYS A 145 1.51 23.01 -20.41
C LYS A 145 2.35 23.26 -19.16
N LYS A 146 2.63 24.53 -18.89
CA LYS A 146 3.19 24.95 -17.60
C LYS A 146 2.15 24.80 -16.49
N ILE A 147 2.58 24.55 -15.26
CA ILE A 147 1.72 24.32 -14.08
C ILE A 147 0.66 25.41 -13.91
N ASN A 148 1.05 26.67 -14.09
CA ASN A 148 0.17 27.82 -13.92
C ASN A 148 -0.93 27.92 -14.98
N SER A 149 -0.77 27.23 -16.11
CA SER A 149 -1.72 27.22 -17.22
C SER A 149 -2.76 26.10 -17.11
N PHE A 150 -2.67 25.22 -16.11
CA PHE A 150 -3.65 24.16 -15.93
C PHE A 150 -5.01 24.68 -15.45
N ASN A 151 -6.08 24.17 -16.04
CA ASN A 151 -7.44 24.34 -15.58
C ASN A 151 -7.71 23.51 -14.30
N CYS A 152 -8.90 23.63 -13.71
CA CYS A 152 -9.23 22.93 -12.46
C CYS A 152 -9.23 21.40 -12.61
N ALA A 153 -9.72 20.86 -13.72
CA ALA A 153 -9.75 19.42 -13.96
C ALA A 153 -8.33 18.84 -14.09
N GLU A 154 -7.46 19.52 -14.84
CA GLU A 154 -6.04 19.14 -14.99
C GLU A 154 -5.31 19.20 -13.65
N LYS A 155 -5.54 20.26 -12.84
CA LYS A 155 -5.00 20.37 -11.49
C LYS A 155 -5.47 19.23 -10.59
N ALA A 156 -6.76 18.87 -10.65
CA ALA A 156 -7.30 17.74 -9.90
C ALA A 156 -6.64 16.42 -10.31
N ALA A 157 -6.50 16.17 -11.62
CA ALA A 157 -5.87 14.96 -12.15
C ALA A 157 -4.40 14.84 -11.73
N ILE A 158 -3.61 15.91 -11.85
CA ILE A 158 -2.22 15.92 -11.39
C ILE A 158 -2.13 15.63 -9.89
N CYS A 159 -2.98 16.25 -9.06
CA CYS A 159 -3.01 15.99 -7.63
C CYS A 159 -3.37 14.53 -7.33
N ALA A 160 -4.33 13.95 -8.04
CA ALA A 160 -4.69 12.54 -7.88
C ALA A 160 -3.57 11.57 -8.30
N VAL A 161 -2.85 11.87 -9.39
CA VAL A 161 -1.68 11.11 -9.81
C VAL A 161 -0.57 11.19 -8.75
N LYS A 162 -0.26 12.39 -8.24
CA LYS A 162 0.66 12.58 -7.12
C LYS A 162 0.25 11.76 -5.91
N ALA A 163 -1.02 11.82 -5.52
CA ALA A 163 -1.55 11.03 -4.41
C ALA A 163 -1.34 9.53 -4.64
N ARG A 164 -1.70 9.00 -5.81
CA ARG A 164 -1.47 7.58 -6.18
C ARG A 164 0.00 7.19 -6.06
N ILE A 165 0.93 8.06 -6.48
CA ILE A 165 2.37 7.80 -6.42
C ILE A 165 2.87 7.85 -4.97
N PHE A 166 2.56 8.89 -4.20
CA PHE A 166 2.97 9.00 -2.79
C PHE A 166 2.42 7.86 -1.92
N LEU A 167 1.27 7.28 -2.26
CA LEU A 167 0.74 6.08 -1.62
C LEU A 167 1.66 4.86 -1.73
N GLU A 168 2.62 4.83 -2.65
CA GLU A 168 3.59 3.73 -2.72
C GLU A 168 4.73 3.86 -1.69
N TYR A 169 4.81 4.98 -0.96
CA TYR A 169 5.87 5.33 -0.01
C TYR A 169 5.35 5.48 1.45
N PRO A 170 4.63 4.48 2.01
CA PRO A 170 4.14 4.57 3.38
C PRO A 170 5.29 4.52 4.40
N PRO A 171 5.13 5.09 5.60
CA PRO A 171 3.91 5.75 6.08
C PRO A 171 3.83 7.24 5.72
N LYS A 172 4.96 7.94 5.59
CA LYS A 172 5.00 9.40 5.31
C LYS A 172 4.28 9.76 4.02
N GLY A 173 4.46 8.95 2.98
CA GLY A 173 3.75 9.09 1.71
C GLY A 173 2.24 8.96 1.82
N ASN A 174 1.69 8.26 2.83
CA ASN A 174 0.23 8.26 3.05
C ASN A 174 -0.27 9.64 3.52
N CYS A 175 0.43 10.29 4.47
CA CYS A 175 0.05 11.64 4.93
C CYS A 175 0.16 12.65 3.77
N ILE A 176 1.19 12.55 2.91
CA ILE A 176 1.36 13.42 1.73
C ILE A 176 0.28 13.15 0.68
N ALA A 177 0.01 11.88 0.39
CA ALA A 177 -1.01 11.50 -0.58
C ALA A 177 -2.41 12.01 -0.19
N LEU A 178 -2.73 12.00 1.10
CA LEU A 178 -4.00 12.54 1.59
C LEU A 178 -4.13 14.04 1.26
N LYS A 179 -3.08 14.83 1.51
CA LYS A 179 -3.07 16.27 1.17
C LYS A 179 -3.33 16.52 -0.32
N PHE A 180 -2.70 15.74 -1.20
CA PHE A 180 -2.95 15.87 -2.63
C PHE A 180 -4.35 15.37 -3.03
N ALA A 181 -4.86 14.33 -2.39
CA ALA A 181 -6.23 13.88 -2.66
C ALA A 181 -7.28 14.91 -2.20
N ASP A 182 -7.05 15.60 -1.08
CA ASP A 182 -7.89 16.72 -0.62
C ASP A 182 -7.87 17.88 -1.64
N GLN A 183 -6.69 18.21 -2.19
CA GLN A 183 -6.55 19.20 -3.25
C GLN A 183 -7.29 18.80 -4.52
N ALA A 184 -7.22 17.52 -4.91
CA ALA A 184 -7.96 17.01 -6.07
C ALA A 184 -9.47 17.22 -5.91
N GLN A 185 -10.03 16.86 -4.75
CA GLN A 185 -11.45 17.10 -4.45
C GLN A 185 -11.81 18.59 -4.40
N THR A 186 -10.90 19.43 -3.90
CA THR A 186 -11.12 20.88 -3.85
C THR A 186 -11.21 21.48 -5.27
N HIS A 187 -10.44 20.95 -6.21
CA HIS A 187 -10.44 21.41 -7.60
C HIS A 187 -11.63 20.85 -8.41
N ASN A 188 -12.07 19.63 -8.13
CA ASN A 188 -13.25 19.02 -8.72
C ASN A 188 -13.83 18.01 -7.72
N SER A 189 -14.99 18.29 -7.13
CA SER A 189 -15.56 17.46 -6.06
C SER A 189 -16.53 16.38 -6.55
N THR A 190 -16.96 16.46 -7.81
CA THR A 190 -18.04 15.63 -8.34
C THR A 190 -17.56 14.37 -9.06
N GLU A 191 -16.27 14.31 -9.41
CA GLU A 191 -15.72 13.17 -10.12
C GLU A 191 -15.50 11.96 -9.18
N PRO A 192 -16.13 10.80 -9.44
CA PRO A 192 -15.98 9.61 -8.60
C PRO A 192 -14.53 9.14 -8.44
N GLU A 193 -13.69 9.36 -9.45
CA GLU A 193 -12.28 8.98 -9.44
C GLU A 193 -11.45 9.72 -8.37
N TRP A 194 -11.72 11.01 -8.14
CA TRP A 194 -11.07 11.76 -7.05
C TRP A 194 -11.51 11.25 -5.68
N ILE A 195 -12.79 10.86 -5.56
CA ILE A 195 -13.32 10.24 -4.36
C ILE A 195 -12.62 8.90 -4.07
N LEU A 196 -12.36 8.08 -5.10
CA LEU A 196 -11.63 6.82 -4.94
C LEU A 196 -10.22 7.02 -4.37
N VAL A 197 -9.46 7.95 -4.95
CA VAL A 197 -8.09 8.24 -4.54
C VAL A 197 -8.06 8.77 -3.11
N TRP A 198 -8.99 9.65 -2.79
CA TRP A 198 -9.15 10.22 -1.46
C TRP A 198 -9.52 9.17 -0.40
N LEU A 199 -10.56 8.36 -0.62
CA LEU A 199 -10.94 7.27 0.30
C LEU A 199 -9.78 6.30 0.53
N ARG A 200 -9.01 6.00 -0.52
CA ARG A 200 -7.82 5.14 -0.41
C ARG A 200 -6.75 5.78 0.47
N ALA A 201 -6.46 7.07 0.28
CA ALA A 201 -5.46 7.78 1.06
C ALA A 201 -5.88 7.97 2.51
N LYS A 202 -7.09 8.48 2.74
CA LYS A 202 -7.66 8.71 4.06
C LYS A 202 -7.75 7.41 4.87
N GLY A 203 -8.29 6.36 4.28
CA GLY A 203 -8.34 5.06 4.93
C GLY A 203 -6.95 4.49 5.26
N ARG A 204 -5.93 4.73 4.43
CA ARG A 204 -4.54 4.29 4.72
C ARG A 204 -3.92 5.07 5.86
N VAL A 205 -4.12 6.39 5.92
CA VAL A 205 -3.70 7.23 7.06
C VAL A 205 -4.38 6.73 8.33
N ARG A 206 -5.72 6.63 8.32
CA ARG A 206 -6.51 6.13 9.45
C ARG A 206 -6.04 4.77 9.92
N ARG A 207 -5.99 3.75 9.06
CA ARG A 207 -5.54 2.39 9.43
C ARG A 207 -4.07 2.35 9.87
N TYR A 208 -3.24 3.29 9.42
CA TYR A 208 -1.87 3.39 9.89
C TYR A 208 -1.81 3.99 11.29
N TYR A 209 -2.44 5.11 11.60
CA TYR A 209 -2.33 5.66 12.96
C TYR A 209 -3.21 4.92 13.96
N GLU A 210 -4.39 4.47 13.51
CA GLU A 210 -5.41 3.81 14.31
C GLU A 210 -6.01 2.62 13.54
N GLN A 211 -5.38 1.44 13.63
CA GLN A 211 -5.74 0.25 12.83
C GLN A 211 -7.21 -0.15 12.87
N PHE A 212 -7.92 0.17 13.96
CA PHE A 212 -9.32 -0.18 14.17
C PHE A 212 -10.19 1.06 14.41
N ALA A 213 -9.76 2.23 13.92
CA ALA A 213 -10.59 3.43 13.92
C ALA A 213 -11.76 3.28 12.95
N MET A 214 -12.91 3.83 13.35
CA MET A 214 -14.11 3.89 12.53
C MET A 214 -13.86 4.82 11.33
N PRO A 215 -14.33 4.48 10.12
CA PRO A 215 -14.41 5.45 9.04
C PRO A 215 -15.19 6.71 9.49
N GLU A 216 -14.67 7.88 9.15
CA GLU A 216 -15.30 9.16 9.51
C GLU A 216 -16.55 9.45 8.67
N ASN A 217 -17.38 10.40 9.09
CA ASN A 217 -18.64 10.72 8.40
C ASN A 217 -18.43 11.10 6.92
N ASP A 218 -17.35 11.82 6.61
CA ASP A 218 -17.01 12.18 5.24
C ASP A 218 -16.53 10.97 4.41
N GLU A 219 -15.84 9.98 5.00
CA GLU A 219 -15.58 8.68 4.35
C GLU A 219 -16.89 7.96 4.02
N MET A 220 -17.87 8.01 4.94
CA MET A 220 -19.18 7.37 4.78
C MET A 220 -20.04 8.07 3.73
N ASP A 221 -20.02 9.41 3.69
CA ASP A 221 -20.72 10.22 2.69
C ASP A 221 -20.12 10.01 1.30
N ALA A 222 -18.79 9.96 1.20
CA ALA A 222 -18.12 9.71 -0.06
C ALA A 222 -18.39 8.28 -0.56
N ALA A 223 -18.43 7.28 0.34
CA ALA A 223 -18.86 5.92 -0.02
C ALA A 223 -20.33 5.87 -0.50
N LYS A 224 -21.21 6.72 0.05
CA LYS A 224 -22.59 6.85 -0.39
C LYS A 224 -22.68 7.43 -1.81
N ILE A 225 -21.86 8.44 -2.12
CA ILE A 225 -21.75 9.01 -3.48
C ILE A 225 -21.33 7.90 -4.45
N LEU A 226 -20.29 7.13 -4.14
CA LEU A 226 -19.84 6.02 -4.98
C LEU A 226 -20.90 4.92 -5.13
N ALA A 227 -21.62 4.58 -4.05
CA ALA A 227 -22.71 3.60 -4.09
C ALA A 227 -23.90 4.06 -4.97
N SER A 228 -24.03 5.37 -5.22
CA SER A 228 -25.05 5.90 -6.13
C SER A 228 -24.73 5.66 -7.61
N ALA A 229 -23.47 5.39 -7.95
CA ALA A 229 -23.01 5.04 -9.29
C ALA A 229 -23.34 3.56 -9.62
N LYS A 230 -24.65 3.27 -9.69
CA LYS A 230 -25.24 1.92 -9.81
C LYS A 230 -24.82 1.13 -11.06
N THR A 231 -24.08 1.72 -11.98
CA THR A 231 -23.66 1.12 -13.25
C THR A 231 -22.19 0.70 -13.28
N ASN A 232 -21.37 1.11 -12.30
CA ASN A 232 -19.94 0.80 -12.30
C ASN A 232 -19.57 -0.12 -11.11
N ALA A 233 -19.31 -1.39 -11.42
CA ALA A 233 -18.93 -2.41 -10.45
C ALA A 233 -17.69 -2.03 -9.62
N GLY A 234 -16.69 -1.39 -10.24
CA GLY A 234 -15.46 -0.93 -9.60
C GLY A 234 -15.72 0.10 -8.50
N LEU A 235 -16.58 1.10 -8.75
CA LEU A 235 -16.98 2.09 -7.75
C LEU A 235 -17.75 1.43 -6.59
N LEU A 236 -18.67 0.51 -6.91
CA LEU A 236 -19.44 -0.23 -5.90
C LEU A 236 -18.54 -1.08 -4.98
N ILE A 237 -17.52 -1.75 -5.52
CA ILE A 237 -16.53 -2.52 -4.74
C ILE A 237 -15.81 -1.63 -3.74
N LYS A 238 -15.52 -0.38 -4.09
CA LYS A 238 -14.80 0.55 -3.22
C LYS A 238 -15.72 1.08 -2.13
N ALA A 239 -16.96 1.41 -2.48
CA ALA A 239 -17.99 1.78 -1.50
C ALA A 239 -18.25 0.65 -0.49
N SER A 240 -18.41 -0.59 -0.96
CA SER A 240 -18.71 -1.73 -0.08
C SER A 240 -17.58 -2.01 0.91
N LYS A 241 -16.31 -1.78 0.54
CA LYS A 241 -15.15 -1.89 1.45
C LYS A 241 -15.22 -0.91 2.62
N VAL A 242 -15.66 0.34 2.40
CA VAL A 242 -15.80 1.33 3.50
C VAL A 242 -16.86 0.86 4.50
N TYR A 243 -18.02 0.41 4.02
CA TYR A 243 -19.07 -0.15 4.88
C TYR A 243 -18.63 -1.44 5.58
N LEU A 244 -17.85 -2.30 4.92
CA LEU A 244 -17.29 -3.50 5.55
C LEU A 244 -16.36 -3.13 6.72
N GLU A 245 -15.51 -2.11 6.56
CA GLU A 245 -14.64 -1.63 7.63
C GLU A 245 -15.45 -1.07 8.81
N ALA A 246 -16.48 -0.27 8.52
CA ALA A 246 -17.42 0.24 9.53
C ALA A 246 -18.12 -0.90 10.30
N ALA A 247 -18.54 -1.96 9.59
CA ALA A 247 -19.14 -3.15 10.18
C ALA A 247 -18.17 -3.88 11.12
N PHE A 248 -16.92 -4.06 10.67
CA PHE A 248 -15.88 -4.73 11.45
C PHE A 248 -15.50 -3.96 12.72
N VAL A 249 -15.36 -2.63 12.64
CA VAL A 249 -15.04 -1.80 13.82
C VAL A 249 -16.17 -1.85 14.85
N ASN A 250 -17.43 -1.78 14.42
CA ASN A 250 -18.58 -1.93 15.33
C ASN A 250 -18.61 -3.32 15.98
N LYS A 251 -18.25 -4.38 15.24
CA LYS A 251 -18.10 -5.73 15.80
C LYS A 251 -17.06 -5.77 16.92
N LEU A 252 -15.90 -5.13 16.73
CA LEU A 252 -14.85 -5.06 17.76
C LEU A 252 -15.28 -4.28 19.01
N LYS A 253 -16.16 -3.29 18.84
CA LYS A 253 -16.76 -2.51 19.94
C LYS A 253 -17.96 -3.21 20.59
N ASN A 254 -18.25 -4.46 20.22
CA ASN A 254 -19.44 -5.22 20.64
C ASN A 254 -20.78 -4.55 20.29
N ASN A 255 -20.81 -3.60 19.34
CA ASN A 255 -22.04 -3.00 18.82
C ASN A 255 -22.59 -3.86 17.68
N ARG A 256 -23.32 -4.93 18.04
CA ARG A 256 -23.83 -5.94 17.08
C ARG A 256 -24.85 -5.38 16.11
N GLU A 257 -25.73 -4.50 16.57
CA GLU A 257 -26.80 -3.93 15.74
C GLU A 257 -26.22 -3.11 14.59
N GLU A 258 -25.36 -2.13 14.91
CA GLU A 258 -24.74 -1.29 13.90
C GLU A 258 -23.76 -2.08 13.01
N SER A 259 -23.08 -3.09 13.57
CA SER A 259 -22.25 -4.00 12.80
C SER A 259 -23.06 -4.75 11.74
N ASN A 260 -24.19 -5.35 12.11
CA ASN A 260 -25.06 -6.09 11.20
C ASN A 260 -25.65 -5.19 10.11
N LYS A 261 -26.05 -3.97 10.47
CA LYS A 261 -26.53 -2.95 9.52
C LYS A 261 -25.50 -2.65 8.44
N TYR A 262 -24.25 -2.38 8.81
CA TYR A 262 -23.21 -2.10 7.83
C TYR A 262 -22.76 -3.32 7.04
N TYR A 263 -22.74 -4.52 7.64
CA TYR A 263 -22.48 -5.75 6.89
C TYR A 263 -23.55 -5.97 5.82
N LYS A 264 -24.83 -5.78 6.15
CA LYS A 264 -25.93 -5.92 5.18
C LYS A 264 -25.80 -4.90 4.05
N LEU A 265 -25.54 -3.62 4.37
CA LEU A 265 -25.35 -2.58 3.36
C LEU A 265 -24.17 -2.90 2.43
N SER A 266 -23.02 -3.31 3.00
CA SER A 266 -21.85 -3.72 2.23
C SER A 266 -22.19 -4.91 1.31
N TYR A 267 -22.88 -5.91 1.83
CA TYR A 267 -23.28 -7.10 1.08
C TYR A 267 -24.21 -6.76 -0.09
N ASP A 268 -25.23 -5.93 0.13
CA ASP A 268 -26.18 -5.54 -0.92
C ASP A 268 -25.48 -4.79 -2.08
N ILE A 269 -24.47 -3.99 -1.77
CA ILE A 269 -23.64 -3.31 -2.77
C ILE A 269 -22.73 -4.30 -3.50
N THR A 270 -22.08 -5.22 -2.78
CA THR A 270 -21.20 -6.25 -3.37
C THR A 270 -21.99 -7.19 -4.28
N LYS A 271 -23.21 -7.56 -3.91
CA LYS A 271 -24.10 -8.38 -4.76
C LYS A 271 -24.35 -7.72 -6.11
N LYS A 272 -24.72 -6.43 -6.11
CA LYS A 272 -24.90 -5.65 -7.36
C LYS A 272 -23.61 -5.56 -8.17
N SER A 273 -22.47 -5.39 -7.50
CA SER A 273 -21.18 -5.36 -8.18
C SER A 273 -20.86 -6.68 -8.89
N VAL A 274 -21.17 -7.84 -8.28
CA VAL A 274 -21.00 -9.15 -8.94
C VAL A 274 -21.89 -9.29 -10.19
N GLU A 275 -23.13 -8.81 -10.13
CA GLU A 275 -24.04 -8.81 -11.29
C GLU A 275 -23.49 -7.94 -12.44
N LEU A 276 -22.93 -6.78 -12.12
CA LEU A 276 -22.36 -5.84 -13.09
C LEU A 276 -20.99 -6.27 -13.64
N ALA A 277 -20.19 -6.95 -12.83
CA ALA A 277 -18.84 -7.38 -13.21
C ALA A 277 -18.83 -8.41 -14.35
N LYS A 278 -19.95 -9.11 -14.59
CA LYS A 278 -20.08 -10.14 -15.63
C LYS A 278 -18.93 -11.15 -15.55
N ASP A 279 -17.97 -11.11 -16.49
CA ASP A 279 -16.82 -12.00 -16.60
C ASP A 279 -15.48 -11.28 -16.35
N ASP A 280 -15.50 -10.03 -15.87
CA ASP A 280 -14.30 -9.31 -15.44
C ASP A 280 -13.68 -10.00 -14.21
N ILE A 281 -12.61 -10.75 -14.44
CA ILE A 281 -11.91 -11.53 -13.42
C ILE A 281 -11.39 -10.65 -12.28
N GLN A 282 -10.91 -9.44 -12.57
CA GLN A 282 -10.35 -8.54 -11.55
C GLN A 282 -11.43 -8.04 -10.59
N GLN A 283 -12.61 -7.72 -11.12
CA GLN A 283 -13.76 -7.30 -10.33
C GLN A 283 -14.35 -8.48 -9.55
N LEU A 284 -14.52 -9.64 -10.18
CA LEU A 284 -15.01 -10.86 -9.51
C LEU A 284 -14.08 -11.31 -8.38
N TYR A 285 -12.77 -11.27 -8.60
CA TYR A 285 -11.74 -11.48 -7.57
C TYR A 285 -11.93 -10.52 -6.39
N SER A 286 -12.09 -9.22 -6.69
CA SER A 286 -12.26 -8.18 -5.68
C SER A 286 -13.55 -8.37 -4.86
N CYS A 287 -14.63 -8.81 -5.50
CA CYS A 287 -15.89 -9.15 -4.84
C CYS A 287 -15.72 -10.36 -3.92
N LEU A 288 -15.08 -11.44 -4.38
CA LEU A 288 -14.83 -12.62 -3.55
C LEU A 288 -13.99 -12.26 -2.32
N LEU A 289 -12.97 -11.41 -2.48
CA LEU A 289 -12.12 -10.94 -1.38
C LEU A 289 -12.92 -10.17 -0.31
N ILE A 290 -13.99 -9.48 -0.69
CA ILE A 290 -14.90 -8.82 0.24
C ILE A 290 -15.84 -9.86 0.87
N CYS A 291 -16.41 -10.76 0.07
CA CYS A 291 -17.33 -11.80 0.53
C CYS A 291 -16.73 -12.71 1.60
N ILE A 292 -15.43 -13.03 1.51
CA ILE A 292 -14.78 -13.85 2.55
C ILE A 292 -14.78 -13.16 3.92
N GLU A 293 -14.94 -11.85 4.01
CA GLU A 293 -14.98 -11.11 5.27
C GLU A 293 -16.36 -11.00 5.90
N TYR A 294 -17.43 -11.34 5.18
CA TYR A 294 -18.78 -11.36 5.73
C TYR A 294 -19.00 -12.54 6.71
N PRO A 295 -19.90 -12.35 7.70
CA PRO A 295 -20.52 -13.48 8.42
C PRO A 295 -21.13 -14.48 7.43
N LYS A 296 -20.96 -15.78 7.70
CA LYS A 296 -21.40 -16.87 6.80
C LYS A 296 -22.91 -16.81 6.57
N GLU A 297 -23.66 -16.33 7.57
CA GLU A 297 -25.11 -16.20 7.57
C GLU A 297 -25.64 -15.21 6.54
N LEU A 298 -24.82 -14.25 6.08
CA LEU A 298 -25.22 -13.26 5.08
C LEU A 298 -24.93 -13.73 3.64
N LEU A 299 -24.08 -14.73 3.46
CA LEU A 299 -23.61 -15.13 2.13
C LEU A 299 -24.68 -15.95 1.39
N SER A 300 -25.12 -15.45 0.23
CA SER A 300 -25.92 -16.26 -0.69
C SER A 300 -25.08 -17.38 -1.29
N LYS A 301 -25.54 -18.63 -1.10
CA LYS A 301 -24.89 -19.81 -1.68
C LYS A 301 -24.76 -19.70 -3.20
N SER A 302 -25.82 -19.28 -3.91
CA SER A 302 -25.79 -19.18 -5.38
C SER A 302 -24.79 -18.14 -5.90
N MET A 303 -24.65 -17.01 -5.19
CA MET A 303 -23.67 -15.97 -5.53
C MET A 303 -22.25 -16.49 -5.34
N MET A 304 -22.00 -17.18 -4.22
CA MET A 304 -20.69 -17.77 -3.92
C MET A 304 -20.34 -18.87 -4.92
N ASP A 305 -21.25 -19.81 -5.18
CA ASP A 305 -21.03 -20.90 -6.14
C ASP A 305 -20.69 -20.34 -7.54
N ASN A 306 -21.38 -19.30 -7.99
CA ASN A 306 -21.08 -18.61 -9.25
C ASN A 306 -19.68 -17.96 -9.26
N LEU A 307 -19.33 -17.20 -8.21
CA LEU A 307 -18.00 -16.58 -8.08
C LEU A 307 -16.88 -17.63 -8.11
N ILE A 308 -17.04 -18.71 -7.33
CA ILE A 308 -16.06 -19.78 -7.25
C ILE A 308 -15.94 -20.50 -8.60
N ALA A 309 -17.06 -20.82 -9.27
CA ALA A 309 -17.04 -21.46 -10.58
C ALA A 309 -16.28 -20.64 -11.62
N LYS A 310 -16.49 -19.32 -11.68
CA LYS A 310 -15.79 -18.43 -12.61
C LYS A 310 -14.30 -18.29 -12.31
N LEU A 311 -13.91 -18.31 -11.03
CA LEU A 311 -12.52 -18.08 -10.62
C LEU A 311 -11.66 -19.35 -10.55
N THR A 312 -12.26 -20.54 -10.40
CA THR A 312 -11.54 -21.81 -10.16
C THR A 312 -10.50 -22.15 -11.23
N ASN A 313 -10.77 -21.80 -12.50
CA ASN A 313 -9.89 -22.14 -13.63
C ASN A 313 -8.95 -21.00 -14.04
N VAL A 314 -9.00 -19.86 -13.33
CA VAL A 314 -8.14 -18.71 -13.64
C VAL A 314 -6.74 -18.98 -13.10
N ARG A 315 -5.74 -18.95 -13.99
CA ARG A 315 -4.32 -19.11 -13.62
C ARG A 315 -3.75 -17.77 -13.15
N ASN A 316 -3.95 -17.45 -11.88
CA ASN A 316 -3.50 -16.21 -11.27
C ASN A 316 -3.26 -16.41 -9.76
N SER A 317 -2.10 -15.98 -9.26
CA SER A 317 -1.69 -16.22 -7.87
C SER A 317 -2.59 -15.53 -6.82
N CYS A 318 -3.16 -14.38 -7.17
CA CYS A 318 -4.10 -13.62 -6.34
C CYS A 318 -5.46 -14.32 -6.30
N VAL A 319 -5.90 -14.88 -7.43
CA VAL A 319 -7.11 -15.71 -7.48
C VAL A 319 -6.93 -16.98 -6.63
N ASP A 320 -5.79 -17.66 -6.80
CA ASP A 320 -5.42 -18.80 -5.95
C ASP A 320 -5.43 -18.43 -4.46
N GLN A 321 -4.87 -17.27 -4.10
CA GLN A 321 -4.88 -16.78 -2.72
C GLN A 321 -6.30 -16.63 -2.16
N VAL A 322 -7.21 -15.99 -2.91
CA VAL A 322 -8.57 -15.74 -2.42
C VAL A 322 -9.41 -17.00 -2.37
N LEU A 323 -9.25 -17.92 -3.33
CA LEU A 323 -9.88 -19.24 -3.32
C LEU A 323 -9.41 -20.04 -2.11
N GLY A 324 -8.10 -20.06 -1.87
CA GLY A 324 -7.50 -20.69 -0.70
C GLY A 324 -8.07 -20.15 0.62
N LYS A 325 -8.22 -18.82 0.74
CA LYS A 325 -8.85 -18.18 1.91
C LYS A 325 -10.33 -18.52 2.07
N TYR A 326 -11.06 -18.61 0.96
CA TYR A 326 -12.47 -19.02 0.97
C TYR A 326 -12.62 -20.43 1.53
N TYR A 327 -11.89 -21.41 0.99
CA TYR A 327 -11.93 -22.80 1.48
C TYR A 327 -11.46 -22.92 2.93
N LEU A 328 -10.43 -22.15 3.32
CA LEU A 328 -9.95 -22.09 4.70
C LEU A 328 -11.01 -21.57 5.69
N LYS A 329 -11.70 -20.48 5.36
CA LYS A 329 -12.55 -19.75 6.31
C LYS A 329 -14.00 -20.25 6.33
N HIS A 330 -14.59 -20.49 5.15
CA HIS A 330 -16.03 -20.72 5.01
C HIS A 330 -16.40 -22.20 4.86
N GLU A 331 -15.68 -22.93 4.01
CA GLU A 331 -15.90 -24.36 3.80
C GLU A 331 -15.18 -25.22 4.85
N LYS A 332 -14.07 -24.72 5.41
CA LYS A 332 -13.14 -25.47 6.25
C LYS A 332 -12.60 -26.73 5.56
N ASP A 333 -12.48 -26.67 4.23
CA ASP A 333 -11.83 -27.70 3.41
C ASP A 333 -10.33 -27.37 3.34
N TYR A 334 -9.58 -27.91 4.29
CA TYR A 334 -8.16 -27.59 4.45
C TYR A 334 -7.29 -28.18 3.33
N GLU A 335 -7.70 -29.27 2.71
CA GLU A 335 -6.97 -29.86 1.57
C GLU A 335 -7.11 -28.99 0.32
N LYS A 336 -8.33 -28.50 0.00
CA LYS A 336 -8.49 -27.52 -1.09
C LYS A 336 -7.82 -26.20 -0.78
N ALA A 337 -7.93 -25.72 0.46
CA ALA A 337 -7.23 -24.50 0.87
C ALA A 337 -5.72 -24.64 0.65
N LYS A 338 -5.12 -25.75 1.09
CA LYS A 338 -3.72 -26.09 0.86
C LYS A 338 -3.38 -26.10 -0.63
N MET A 339 -4.16 -26.80 -1.46
CA MET A 339 -3.94 -26.86 -2.91
C MET A 339 -3.83 -25.47 -3.55
N TYR A 340 -4.80 -24.58 -3.32
CA TYR A 340 -4.79 -23.23 -3.91
C TYR A 340 -3.67 -22.36 -3.33
N LEU A 341 -3.46 -22.41 -2.01
CA LEU A 341 -2.40 -21.61 -1.37
C LEU A 341 -1.00 -22.06 -1.78
N SER A 342 -0.79 -23.36 -2.02
CA SER A 342 0.45 -23.91 -2.59
C SER A 342 0.68 -23.43 -4.01
N ARG A 343 -0.35 -23.37 -4.87
CA ARG A 343 -0.23 -22.78 -6.22
C ARG A 343 0.16 -21.31 -6.18
N GLY A 344 -0.53 -20.52 -5.34
CA GLY A 344 -0.18 -19.11 -5.15
C GLY A 344 1.24 -18.92 -4.60
N MET A 345 1.67 -19.75 -3.65
CA MET A 345 3.05 -19.71 -3.14
C MET A 345 4.07 -20.07 -4.23
N ALA A 346 3.81 -21.09 -5.05
CA ALA A 346 4.69 -21.48 -6.15
C ALA A 346 4.85 -20.36 -7.20
N ALA A 347 3.83 -19.52 -7.36
CA ALA A 347 3.90 -18.29 -8.16
C ALA A 347 4.60 -17.12 -7.44
N GLY A 348 5.10 -17.29 -6.22
CA GLY A 348 5.79 -16.23 -5.48
C GLY A 348 4.88 -15.31 -4.67
N HIS A 349 3.61 -15.66 -4.47
CA HIS A 349 2.68 -14.82 -3.71
C HIS A 349 2.85 -14.98 -2.19
N PHE A 350 3.45 -13.97 -1.54
CA PHE A 350 3.82 -14.03 -0.12
C PHE A 350 2.64 -14.31 0.81
N SER A 351 1.49 -13.66 0.58
CA SER A 351 0.33 -13.89 1.44
C SER A 351 -0.23 -15.30 1.30
N SER A 352 -0.03 -15.97 0.17
CA SER A 352 -0.43 -17.38 0.01
C SER A 352 0.48 -18.28 0.84
N ALA A 353 1.80 -18.05 0.82
CA ALA A 353 2.76 -18.76 1.66
C ALA A 353 2.45 -18.64 3.16
N VAL A 354 2.14 -17.43 3.64
CA VAL A 354 1.77 -17.20 5.06
C VAL A 354 0.48 -17.94 5.44
N GLN A 355 -0.54 -17.93 4.57
CA GLN A 355 -1.77 -18.67 4.84
C GLN A 355 -1.56 -20.18 4.72
N LEU A 356 -0.67 -20.65 3.84
CA LEU A 356 -0.31 -22.06 3.73
C LEU A 356 0.28 -22.58 5.04
N VAL A 357 1.23 -21.85 5.64
CA VAL A 357 1.78 -22.19 6.97
C VAL A 357 0.66 -22.30 8.02
N LYS A 358 -0.33 -21.40 7.99
CA LYS A 358 -1.49 -21.49 8.88
C LYS A 358 -2.32 -22.75 8.63
N VAL A 359 -2.53 -23.13 7.37
CA VAL A 359 -3.25 -24.36 7.00
C VAL A 359 -2.48 -25.60 7.48
N GLU A 360 -1.17 -25.65 7.29
CA GLU A 360 -0.33 -26.75 7.79
C GLU A 360 -0.43 -26.90 9.31
N CYS A 361 -0.40 -25.79 10.06
CA CYS A 361 -0.62 -25.78 11.51
C CYS A 361 -2.04 -26.16 11.96
N LEU A 362 -3.02 -26.17 11.05
CA LEU A 362 -4.38 -26.66 11.32
C LEU A 362 -4.50 -28.16 11.00
N LEU A 363 -3.82 -28.63 9.97
CA LEU A 363 -3.78 -30.04 9.57
C LEU A 363 -2.96 -30.89 10.54
N GLN A 364 -1.90 -30.32 11.11
CA GLN A 364 -1.03 -31.02 12.06
C GLN A 364 -0.57 -30.11 13.21
N PRO A 365 -0.33 -30.68 14.41
CA PRO A 365 0.24 -29.95 15.53
C PRO A 365 1.57 -29.27 15.20
N VAL A 366 1.83 -28.11 15.81
CA VAL A 366 3.02 -27.29 15.51
C VAL A 366 4.35 -27.93 15.96
N ASN A 367 4.37 -28.92 16.85
CA ASN A 367 5.57 -29.75 17.11
C ASN A 367 5.89 -30.75 15.99
N LYS A 368 4.91 -31.11 15.16
CA LYS A 368 5.10 -32.07 14.07
C LYS A 368 5.38 -31.37 12.74
N PHE A 369 4.77 -30.21 12.55
CA PHE A 369 5.08 -29.35 11.42
C PHE A 369 6.45 -28.68 11.61
N PRO A 370 7.38 -28.72 10.64
CA PRO A 370 8.67 -28.05 10.72
C PRO A 370 8.51 -26.52 10.59
N PHE A 371 7.91 -25.89 11.59
CA PHE A 371 7.44 -24.50 11.57
C PHE A 371 8.56 -23.51 11.33
N VAL A 372 9.59 -23.53 12.19
CA VAL A 372 10.74 -22.61 12.08
C VAL A 372 11.51 -22.86 10.78
N GLN A 373 11.72 -24.12 10.40
CA GLN A 373 12.41 -24.46 9.16
C GLN A 373 11.67 -23.92 7.93
N THR A 374 10.34 -24.08 7.88
CA THR A 374 9.51 -23.55 6.79
C THR A 374 9.58 -22.02 6.73
N LEU A 375 9.52 -21.35 7.88
CA LEU A 375 9.66 -19.90 7.94
C LEU A 375 11.05 -19.41 7.52
N ASN A 376 12.12 -20.16 7.80
CA ASN A 376 13.45 -19.86 7.30
C ASN A 376 13.53 -19.98 5.77
N MET A 377 12.95 -21.04 5.18
CA MET A 377 12.86 -21.14 3.72
C MET A 377 12.13 -19.95 3.11
N MET A 378 11.03 -19.50 3.74
CA MET A 378 10.32 -18.28 3.32
C MET A 378 11.20 -17.03 3.47
N TYR A 379 12.01 -16.92 4.53
CA TYR A 379 12.88 -15.78 4.76
C TYR A 379 13.91 -15.59 3.63
N ASP A 380 14.39 -16.71 3.09
CA ASP A 380 15.36 -16.74 1.99
C ASP A 380 14.71 -16.39 0.66
N VAL A 381 13.47 -16.84 0.42
CA VAL A 381 12.70 -16.57 -0.82
C VAL A 381 12.16 -15.14 -0.89
N PHE A 382 11.78 -14.54 0.25
CA PHE A 382 11.14 -13.22 0.29
C PHE A 382 12.08 -12.15 0.88
N PRO A 383 12.90 -11.45 0.05
CA PRO A 383 13.92 -10.53 0.53
C PRO A 383 13.38 -9.23 1.13
N SER A 384 12.14 -8.85 0.84
CA SER A 384 11.51 -7.64 1.39
C SER A 384 11.65 -7.56 2.92
N PRO A 385 12.28 -6.49 3.48
CA PRO A 385 12.40 -6.32 4.92
C PRO A 385 11.05 -6.37 5.65
N LYS A 386 9.99 -5.85 5.01
CA LYS A 386 8.63 -5.86 5.58
C LYS A 386 8.05 -7.28 5.67
N ARG A 387 8.25 -8.11 4.64
CA ARG A 387 7.82 -9.52 4.65
C ARG A 387 8.65 -10.32 5.64
N ARG A 388 9.96 -10.06 5.72
CA ARG A 388 10.86 -10.65 6.71
C ARG A 388 10.47 -10.33 8.14
N LEU A 389 9.99 -9.11 8.45
CA LEU A 389 9.43 -8.82 9.77
C LEU A 389 8.25 -9.74 10.11
N ILE A 390 7.35 -10.01 9.16
CA ILE A 390 6.21 -10.93 9.34
C ILE A 390 6.70 -12.33 9.67
N ILE A 391 7.66 -12.84 8.90
CA ILE A 391 8.23 -14.17 9.11
C ILE A 391 8.90 -14.26 10.48
N LEU A 392 9.80 -13.32 10.78
CA LEU A 392 10.57 -13.30 12.02
C LEU A 392 9.68 -13.13 13.25
N SER A 393 8.58 -12.36 13.18
CA SER A 393 7.66 -12.26 14.32
C SER A 393 6.94 -13.57 14.62
N GLN A 394 6.66 -14.39 13.60
CA GLN A 394 6.09 -15.72 13.81
C GLN A 394 7.08 -16.68 14.46
N ILE A 395 8.37 -16.59 14.08
CA ILE A 395 9.43 -17.35 14.74
C ILE A 395 9.59 -16.91 16.21
N LEU A 396 9.55 -15.60 16.48
CA LEU A 396 9.59 -15.08 17.84
C LEU A 396 8.38 -15.51 18.67
N LEU A 397 7.18 -15.55 18.09
CA LEU A 397 5.99 -16.10 18.74
C LEU A 397 6.18 -17.58 19.10
N TYR A 398 6.74 -18.37 18.18
CA TYR A 398 7.03 -19.79 18.40
C TYR A 398 7.97 -19.99 19.60
N TYR A 399 9.12 -19.30 19.64
CA TYR A 399 10.05 -19.44 20.76
C TYR A 399 9.55 -18.81 22.07
N ASN A 400 8.64 -17.84 21.98
CA ASN A 400 8.08 -17.22 23.18
C ASN A 400 7.00 -18.10 23.85
N TYR A 401 6.19 -18.81 23.07
CA TYR A 401 5.01 -19.52 23.59
C TYR A 401 5.07 -21.04 23.48
N TYR A 402 5.89 -21.60 22.60
CA TYR A 402 5.88 -23.02 22.29
C TYR A 402 7.17 -23.73 22.70
N GLU A 403 8.32 -23.22 22.26
CA GLU A 403 9.62 -23.85 22.52
C GLU A 403 10.56 -22.88 23.24
N ASN A 404 10.92 -23.17 24.49
CA ASN A 404 11.83 -22.32 25.24
C ASN A 404 13.29 -22.55 24.82
N ASN A 405 13.75 -21.80 23.81
CA ASN A 405 15.14 -21.82 23.35
C ASN A 405 15.75 -20.40 23.41
N PRO A 406 16.44 -20.03 24.52
CA PRO A 406 17.02 -18.70 24.71
C PRO A 406 17.96 -18.25 23.59
N LYS A 407 18.80 -19.16 23.07
CA LYS A 407 19.82 -18.84 22.06
C LYS A 407 19.16 -18.49 20.73
N GLU A 408 18.25 -19.33 20.27
CA GLU A 408 17.53 -19.09 19.02
C GLU A 408 16.61 -17.87 19.14
N MET A 409 15.93 -17.68 20.27
CA MET A 409 15.10 -16.49 20.49
C MET A 409 15.90 -15.19 20.35
N MET A 410 17.09 -15.10 20.96
CA MET A 410 17.96 -13.94 20.83
C MET A 410 18.52 -13.78 19.40
N ARG A 411 18.84 -14.88 18.72
CA ARG A 411 19.30 -14.87 17.33
C ARG A 411 18.25 -14.27 16.39
N TYR A 412 17.01 -14.76 16.43
CA TYR A 412 15.94 -14.22 15.57
C TYR A 412 15.52 -12.80 15.97
N LEU A 413 15.61 -12.46 17.26
CA LEU A 413 15.40 -11.09 17.70
C LEU A 413 16.43 -10.13 17.10
N LYS A 414 17.71 -10.52 17.09
CA LYS A 414 18.77 -9.76 16.42
C LYS A 414 18.45 -9.61 14.93
N MET A 415 18.10 -10.70 14.24
CA MET A 415 17.71 -10.64 12.83
C MET A 415 16.51 -9.69 12.59
N TYR A 416 15.55 -9.64 13.52
CA TYR A 416 14.39 -8.75 13.44
C TYR A 416 14.79 -7.28 13.56
N ILE A 417 15.67 -6.98 14.51
CA ILE A 417 16.14 -5.62 14.79
C ILE A 417 17.08 -5.12 13.68
N ASP A 418 17.82 -6.03 13.05
CA ASP A 418 18.75 -5.73 11.95
C ASP A 418 18.07 -5.54 10.60
N GLN A 419 16.77 -5.79 10.48
CA GLN A 419 16.05 -5.47 9.24
C GLN A 419 16.18 -3.96 8.94
N ASP A 420 16.55 -3.63 7.71
CA ASP A 420 16.64 -2.24 7.24
C ASP A 420 15.24 -1.67 6.97
N ILE A 421 14.59 -1.26 8.05
CA ILE A 421 13.26 -0.68 8.08
C ILE A 421 13.11 0.18 9.34
N GLU A 422 12.30 1.25 9.26
CA GLU A 422 12.11 2.18 10.37
C GLU A 422 11.69 1.45 11.66
N ASP A 423 12.33 1.81 12.77
CA ASP A 423 12.08 1.19 14.07
C ASP A 423 10.63 1.35 14.57
N ALA A 424 9.96 2.44 14.18
CA ALA A 424 8.53 2.62 14.44
C ALA A 424 7.67 1.53 13.76
N LEU A 425 8.03 1.10 12.55
CA LEU A 425 7.36 0.00 11.84
C LEU A 425 7.66 -1.34 12.52
N LYS A 426 8.91 -1.57 12.96
CA LYS A 426 9.28 -2.76 13.74
C LYS A 426 8.46 -2.86 15.03
N LYS A 427 8.34 -1.78 15.78
CA LYS A 427 7.52 -1.71 17.00
C LYS A 427 6.06 -2.03 16.70
N ARG A 428 5.48 -1.34 15.71
CA ARG A 428 4.10 -1.54 15.27
C ARG A 428 3.82 -3.00 14.95
N HIS A 429 4.71 -3.62 14.18
CA HIS A 429 4.53 -4.98 13.72
C HIS A 429 4.53 -6.01 14.86
N LEU A 430 5.33 -5.81 15.92
CA LEU A 430 5.27 -6.64 17.13
C LEU A 430 3.98 -6.46 17.93
N ILE A 431 3.43 -5.23 17.98
CA ILE A 431 2.16 -4.98 18.69
C ILE A 431 1.01 -5.71 18.00
N PHE A 432 0.91 -5.59 16.68
CA PHE A 432 -0.24 -6.11 15.93
C PHE A 432 -0.04 -7.49 15.31
N THR A 433 1.09 -8.14 15.60
CA THR A 433 1.35 -9.53 15.20
C THR A 433 0.29 -10.46 15.80
N TYR A 434 -0.14 -11.43 15.00
CA TYR A 434 -1.08 -12.48 15.38
C TYR A 434 -0.50 -13.84 14.99
N PRO A 435 -0.61 -14.89 15.83
CA PRO A 435 0.00 -16.18 15.56
C PRO A 435 -0.68 -16.91 14.40
N LEU A 436 0.13 -17.62 13.60
CA LEU A 436 -0.35 -18.54 12.55
C LEU A 436 -0.82 -19.89 13.10
N PHE A 437 -0.55 -20.16 14.37
CA PHE A 437 -0.94 -21.39 15.07
C PHE A 437 -1.72 -21.05 16.33
N LYS A 438 -2.40 -22.05 16.91
CA LYS A 438 -3.22 -21.85 18.10
C LYS A 438 -2.33 -21.66 19.34
N ILE A 439 -2.51 -20.54 20.03
CA ILE A 439 -1.86 -20.25 21.32
C ILE A 439 -2.95 -20.00 22.35
N ASN A 440 -2.94 -20.77 23.44
CA ASN A 440 -3.89 -20.57 24.55
C ASN A 440 -3.57 -19.27 25.29
N GLY A 441 -4.57 -18.41 25.48
CA GLY A 441 -4.43 -17.16 26.22
C GLY A 441 -3.73 -16.02 25.47
N PHE A 442 -3.48 -16.15 24.16
CA PHE A 442 -2.91 -15.05 23.37
C PHE A 442 -3.87 -13.86 23.33
N LYS A 443 -3.36 -12.68 23.71
CA LYS A 443 -4.10 -11.42 23.70
C LYS A 443 -3.51 -10.48 22.64
N PRO A 444 -4.30 -10.04 21.64
CA PRO A 444 -3.86 -9.07 20.65
C PRO A 444 -3.31 -7.79 21.31
N LYS A 445 -2.35 -7.13 20.65
CA LYS A 445 -1.69 -5.89 21.15
C LYS A 445 -0.80 -6.06 22.39
N GLN A 446 -0.66 -7.28 22.93
CA GLN A 446 0.17 -7.52 24.12
C GLN A 446 1.51 -8.19 23.82
N PHE A 447 1.70 -8.72 22.60
CA PHE A 447 2.89 -9.51 22.29
C PHE A 447 4.21 -8.76 22.52
N LEU A 448 4.31 -7.49 22.14
CA LEU A 448 5.50 -6.67 22.41
C LEU A 448 5.85 -6.63 23.91
N ASN A 449 4.85 -6.49 24.78
CA ASN A 449 5.07 -6.40 26.23
C ASN A 449 5.50 -7.76 26.79
N VAL A 450 4.83 -8.84 26.38
CA VAL A 450 5.20 -10.21 26.76
C VAL A 450 6.62 -10.52 26.31
N LEU A 451 6.96 -10.21 25.06
CA LEU A 451 8.28 -10.38 24.50
C LEU A 451 9.33 -9.57 25.29
N SER A 452 9.00 -8.33 25.68
CA SER A 452 9.91 -7.48 26.47
C SER A 452 10.23 -8.06 27.84
N ILE A 453 9.22 -8.60 28.54
CA ILE A 453 9.41 -9.27 29.83
C ILE A 453 10.30 -10.50 29.65
N LYS A 454 9.98 -11.34 28.66
CA LYS A 454 10.73 -12.56 28.36
C LYS A 454 12.20 -12.25 28.03
N ILE A 455 12.48 -11.28 27.15
CA ILE A 455 13.85 -10.90 26.79
C ILE A 455 14.63 -10.42 28.02
N LYS A 456 14.02 -9.59 28.88
CA LYS A 456 14.65 -9.11 30.12
C LYS A 456 15.02 -10.27 31.05
N GLU A 457 14.13 -11.25 31.21
CA GLU A 457 14.43 -12.47 31.97
C GLU A 457 15.58 -13.26 31.33
N LEU A 458 15.56 -13.42 30.01
CA LEU A 458 16.60 -14.18 29.29
C LEU A 458 17.99 -13.55 29.44
N VAL A 459 18.08 -12.23 29.34
CA VAL A 459 19.34 -11.48 29.49
C VAL A 459 19.90 -11.61 30.91
N ASN A 460 19.03 -11.58 31.93
CA ASN A 460 19.45 -11.59 33.33
C ASN A 460 19.75 -12.99 33.87
N ASN A 461 19.00 -14.01 33.43
CA ASN A 461 18.98 -15.31 34.11
C ASN A 461 19.74 -16.42 33.38
N ASN A 462 20.09 -16.25 32.09
CA ASN A 462 20.86 -17.25 31.36
C ASN A 462 22.37 -17.02 31.49
N LYS A 463 23.12 -18.12 31.47
CA LYS A 463 24.58 -18.09 31.36
C LYS A 463 24.97 -17.88 29.90
N TRP A 464 25.65 -16.77 29.63
CA TRP A 464 26.16 -16.40 28.32
C TRP A 464 27.68 -16.41 28.34
N SER A 465 28.32 -16.87 27.26
CA SER A 465 29.74 -16.63 27.07
C SER A 465 30.02 -15.13 26.95
N SER A 466 31.29 -14.73 27.12
CA SER A 466 31.71 -13.34 26.98
C SER A 466 31.42 -12.77 25.59
N GLU A 467 31.57 -13.58 24.53
CA GLU A 467 31.21 -13.17 23.16
C GLU A 467 29.69 -13.04 22.98
N GLU A 468 28.91 -14.05 23.40
CA GLU A 468 27.45 -14.02 23.31
C GLU A 468 26.87 -12.83 24.08
N ARG A 469 27.43 -12.52 25.25
CA ARG A 469 26.95 -11.44 26.12
C ARG A 469 26.97 -10.09 25.42
N LYS A 470 28.05 -9.76 24.71
CA LYS A 470 28.17 -8.50 23.95
C LYS A 470 27.07 -8.35 22.90
N ILE A 471 26.78 -9.43 22.17
CA ILE A 471 25.75 -9.45 21.13
C ILE A 471 24.36 -9.28 21.77
N ILE A 472 24.11 -9.97 22.88
CA ILE A 472 22.84 -9.98 23.59
C ILE A 472 22.54 -8.63 24.20
N ASP A 473 23.51 -8.02 24.89
CA ASP A 473 23.34 -6.71 25.51
C ASP A 473 23.05 -5.63 24.44
N ASN A 474 23.78 -5.64 23.31
CA ASN A 474 23.50 -4.75 22.18
C ASN A 474 22.09 -4.97 21.60
N THR A 475 21.71 -6.23 21.39
CA THR A 475 20.39 -6.60 20.87
C THR A 475 19.28 -6.13 21.81
N TYR A 476 19.45 -6.33 23.12
CA TYR A 476 18.51 -5.91 24.15
C TYR A 476 18.39 -4.38 24.23
N ASP A 477 19.50 -3.65 24.17
CA ASP A 477 19.49 -2.19 24.19
C ASP A 477 18.74 -1.59 22.98
N ARG A 478 19.00 -2.13 21.78
CA ARG A 478 18.28 -1.71 20.57
C ARG A 478 16.80 -2.08 20.64
N PHE A 479 16.48 -3.28 21.11
CA PHE A 479 15.09 -3.68 21.34
C PHE A 479 14.37 -2.75 22.32
N ASN A 480 15.03 -2.38 23.43
CA ASN A 480 14.48 -1.46 24.42
C ASN A 480 14.26 -0.05 23.87
N LYS A 481 15.15 0.42 22.99
CA LYS A 481 14.94 1.69 22.26
C LYS A 481 13.69 1.59 21.39
N ILE A 482 13.56 0.53 20.58
CA ILE A 482 12.40 0.28 19.72
C ILE A 482 11.11 0.20 20.55
N SER A 483 11.11 -0.54 21.67
CA SER A 483 9.91 -0.74 22.49
C SER A 483 9.42 0.56 23.14
N LYS A 484 10.32 1.52 23.40
CA LYS A 484 10.02 2.82 24.01
C LYS A 484 9.64 3.94 23.02
N LEU A 485 9.70 3.72 21.71
CA LEU A 485 9.36 4.75 20.70
C LEU A 485 7.91 5.24 20.78
N ASN A 486 7.67 6.54 20.70
CA ASN A 486 6.33 7.11 20.58
C ASN A 486 5.80 6.97 19.14
N PHE A 487 4.51 6.65 18.97
CA PHE A 487 3.90 6.45 17.64
C PHE A 487 3.47 7.74 16.94
N TYR A 488 3.38 8.86 17.67
CA TYR A 488 2.58 10.02 17.26
C TYR A 488 3.36 11.18 16.63
N ASP A 489 4.70 11.18 16.64
CA ASP A 489 5.48 12.39 16.31
C ASP A 489 5.56 12.75 14.81
N ASN A 490 4.86 12.06 13.91
CA ASN A 490 5.17 12.12 12.46
C ASN A 490 4.07 12.60 11.51
N CYS A 491 2.85 12.90 11.98
CA CYS A 491 1.84 13.55 11.12
C CYS A 491 1.54 14.99 11.61
N ASP A 492 2.34 15.54 12.54
CA ASP A 492 2.24 16.91 13.04
C ASP A 492 2.71 17.96 12.02
N ASN A 493 1.74 18.76 11.57
CA ASN A 493 1.76 20.22 11.59
C ASN A 493 3.14 20.90 11.48
N LYS A 494 3.75 20.88 10.30
CA LYS A 494 4.42 22.11 9.83
C LYS A 494 3.39 22.90 9.03
N PRO A 495 2.86 24.02 9.56
CA PRO A 495 2.04 24.91 8.77
C PRO A 495 2.94 25.47 7.67
N TYR A 496 2.66 25.10 6.43
CA TYR A 496 3.12 25.94 5.34
C TYR A 496 2.35 27.25 5.45
N ASN A 497 3.11 28.33 5.55
CA ASN A 497 2.66 29.70 5.62
C ASN A 497 1.82 30.03 4.37
N ASN A 498 0.53 29.72 4.41
CA ASN A 498 -0.43 30.36 3.53
C ASN A 498 -0.68 31.74 4.13
N ASN A 499 0.03 32.73 3.61
CA ASN A 499 -0.48 34.09 3.57
C ASN A 499 -1.79 34.09 2.77
N ARG A 500 -2.89 33.69 3.42
CA ARG A 500 -4.24 34.03 3.03
C ARG A 500 -4.93 34.56 4.27
N GLY A 501 -5.25 35.85 4.18
CA GLY A 501 -5.90 36.60 5.24
C GLY A 501 -7.16 35.90 5.75
N LYS A 502 -7.41 36.16 7.02
CA LYS A 502 -8.69 36.04 7.71
C LYS A 502 -9.87 36.06 6.75
N ASN A 503 -10.69 35.00 6.73
CA ASN A 503 -12.12 35.08 7.03
C ASN A 503 -12.80 33.70 7.11
N GLU A 504 -13.33 33.45 8.32
CA GLU A 504 -14.65 32.88 8.63
C GLU A 504 -14.98 31.39 8.37
N SER A 505 -14.70 30.60 9.42
CA SER A 505 -15.64 29.72 10.15
C SER A 505 -16.99 29.38 9.48
N TRP A 506 -17.08 28.20 8.84
CA TRP A 506 -18.36 27.57 8.43
C TRP A 506 -19.04 26.74 9.54
N ARG A 507 -18.76 27.00 10.82
CA ARG A 507 -19.55 26.46 11.94
C ARG A 507 -20.60 27.49 12.39
N LYS A 508 -21.79 27.42 11.78
CA LYS A 508 -23.13 27.71 12.35
C LYS A 508 -24.09 28.12 11.24
N GLN A 509 -24.84 27.16 10.70
CA GLN A 509 -26.20 27.44 10.27
C GLN A 509 -27.09 26.38 10.91
N LYS A 510 -27.72 26.75 12.02
CA LYS A 510 -28.95 26.10 12.50
C LYS A 510 -30.01 26.39 11.44
N ILE A 511 -30.49 25.36 10.77
CA ILE A 511 -31.70 25.44 9.96
C ILE A 511 -32.86 25.44 10.95
N ASP A 512 -33.61 26.54 10.98
CA ASP A 512 -34.87 26.68 11.70
C ASP A 512 -35.94 25.92 10.91
N LEU A 513 -36.44 24.80 11.45
CA LEU A 513 -37.40 23.90 10.81
C LEU A 513 -38.86 24.29 11.09
N SER A 514 -39.15 25.57 11.35
CA SER A 514 -40.49 26.03 11.74
C SER A 514 -41.42 26.41 10.59
N SER A 515 -41.10 26.10 9.32
CA SER A 515 -41.92 26.52 8.17
C SER A 515 -42.35 25.43 7.17
N ILE A 516 -42.19 24.14 7.45
CA ILE A 516 -42.73 23.07 6.59
C ILE A 516 -43.76 22.24 7.37
N SER A 517 -44.90 22.88 7.62
CA SER A 517 -46.17 22.20 7.87
C SER A 517 -47.26 22.97 7.14
N LYS A 518 -47.34 22.78 5.82
CA LYS A 518 -48.55 22.98 5.02
C LYS A 518 -48.30 22.39 3.62
N GLU A 519 -49.22 21.51 3.26
CA GLU A 519 -49.48 20.94 1.93
C GLU A 519 -48.75 19.64 1.55
N LEU A 520 -49.59 18.58 1.61
CA LEU A 520 -49.55 17.22 1.04
C LEU A 520 -48.75 16.15 1.79
#